data_AF-A0A6G8I6E2-F1
#
_entry.id   AF-A0A6G8I6E2-F1
#
_cell.length_a   1.000
_cell.length_b   1.000
_cell.length_c   1.000
_cell.angle_alpha   90.00
_cell.angle_beta   90.00
_cell.angle_gamma   90.00
#
_symmetry.space_group_name_H-M   'P 1'
#
loop_
_entity.id
_entity.type
_entity.pdbx_description
1 polymer ?
#
loop_
_entity_poly.entity_id
_entity_poly.type
_entity_poly.pdbx_seq_one_letter_code
_entity_poly.pdbx_strand_id
1 'polypeptide(L)'
;MLLKLAIALIAGVFGQAAFATTTGAPQPTLRVTEISQTTHPFETLYCARQPVQYRFLGDVLELVINDESRILMPAIAASGARYVAPDDPTTEFWGKGVLANITWSDQALPVCAPAGTLIPPYKASGNEPFWNVTFDGWEATLTRPGKAPLTQDAQISDTRKEGQTLEAGSGANMLRLTVEEALCVDTMSGVPYPQQAELQYQSNTWQGCGGDPNRLLQGATWRVAQLNGHEINAQTRPEIHFMPNNRIAGSTGCNRFFGEYTLTGEGMQIKGLGSTRMACSEKLMTQENTFLGQLQNVNGISFDTADTLILNTPEGEIRATAQVKAL
;
A
#
# COMPACT_ATOMS: atom_id res chain seq x y z
N MET A 1 -86.42 -66.05 -14.01
CA MET A 1 -86.95 -64.96 -13.17
C MET A 1 -85.92 -63.84 -13.19
N LEU A 2 -86.27 -62.65 -13.70
CA LEU A 2 -85.34 -61.54 -13.97
C LEU A 2 -84.77 -60.89 -12.70
N LEU A 3 -83.50 -60.45 -12.77
CA LEU A 3 -82.86 -59.22 -12.26
C LEU A 3 -81.41 -59.53 -11.85
N LYS A 4 -80.38 -58.68 -11.95
CA LYS A 4 -79.99 -57.52 -12.76
C LYS A 4 -78.60 -57.11 -12.20
N LEU A 5 -77.76 -56.57 -13.08
CA LEU A 5 -76.61 -55.66 -12.83
C LEU A 5 -75.38 -56.19 -12.04
N ALA A 6 -74.13 -55.77 -12.26
CA ALA A 6 -73.42 -55.06 -13.35
C ALA A 6 -72.00 -54.70 -12.84
N ILE A 7 -70.97 -54.89 -13.71
CA ILE A 7 -69.81 -53.98 -13.97
C ILE A 7 -68.74 -53.87 -12.84
N ALA A 8 -67.42 -53.90 -13.05
CA ALA A 8 -66.55 -53.63 -14.20
C ALA A 8 -65.25 -54.45 -14.15
N LEU A 9 -64.73 -54.82 -15.32
CA LEU A 9 -63.37 -55.30 -15.57
C LEU A 9 -62.67 -54.26 -16.46
N ILE A 10 -61.41 -53.93 -16.16
CA ILE A 10 -60.48 -53.38 -17.16
C ILE A 10 -59.21 -54.22 -17.10
N ALA A 11 -59.05 -55.05 -18.13
CA ALA A 11 -57.84 -55.82 -18.44
C ALA A 11 -57.03 -55.07 -19.51
N GLY A 12 -55.71 -55.14 -19.37
CA GLY A 12 -54.74 -54.43 -20.20
C GLY A 12 -54.66 -54.92 -21.65
N VAL A 13 -54.10 -54.04 -22.49
CA VAL A 13 -53.87 -54.28 -23.92
C VAL A 13 -52.45 -53.83 -24.29
N PHE A 14 -51.67 -54.82 -24.72
CA PHE A 14 -50.63 -54.86 -25.76
C PHE A 14 -49.47 -53.85 -25.77
N GLY A 15 -48.27 -54.42 -25.68
CA GLY A 15 -47.00 -53.77 -25.97
C GLY A 15 -46.68 -53.69 -27.46
N GLN A 16 -45.95 -52.63 -27.83
CA GLN A 16 -45.16 -52.52 -29.05
C GLN A 16 -43.72 -52.21 -28.65
N ALA A 17 -42.77 -52.89 -29.31
CA ALA A 17 -41.34 -52.70 -29.11
C ALA A 17 -40.90 -51.34 -29.69
N ALA A 18 -40.18 -50.55 -28.89
CA ALA A 18 -39.52 -49.32 -29.31
C ALA A 18 -38.00 -49.51 -29.30
N PHE A 19 -37.37 -49.12 -30.40
CA PHE A 19 -35.93 -49.13 -30.61
C PHE A 19 -35.21 -48.29 -29.55
N ALA A 20 -34.20 -48.88 -28.90
CA ALA A 20 -33.32 -48.18 -27.99
C ALA A 20 -32.43 -47.21 -28.79
N THR A 21 -32.70 -45.91 -28.66
CA THR A 21 -31.75 -44.86 -29.03
C THR A 21 -30.57 -44.94 -28.08
N THR A 22 -29.40 -45.26 -28.62
CA THR A 22 -28.10 -45.13 -27.93
C THR A 22 -27.95 -43.69 -27.44
N THR A 23 -28.01 -43.50 -26.13
CA THR A 23 -27.68 -42.25 -25.46
C THR A 23 -26.22 -41.92 -25.75
N GLY A 24 -25.98 -40.83 -26.48
CA GLY A 24 -24.65 -40.28 -26.68
C GLY A 24 -24.01 -40.01 -25.31
N ALA A 25 -22.76 -40.44 -25.14
CA ALA A 25 -21.97 -40.10 -23.97
C ALA A 25 -21.95 -38.58 -23.80
N PRO A 26 -22.15 -38.03 -22.59
CA PRO A 26 -22.06 -36.59 -22.37
C PRO A 26 -20.65 -36.15 -22.75
N GLN A 27 -20.55 -35.26 -23.75
CA GLN A 27 -19.27 -34.65 -24.06
C GLN A 27 -18.78 -33.86 -22.84
N PRO A 28 -17.49 -33.93 -22.49
CA PRO A 28 -16.93 -33.08 -21.45
C PRO A 28 -17.07 -31.63 -21.91
N THR A 29 -18.00 -30.90 -21.31
CA THR A 29 -18.09 -29.46 -21.47
C THR A 29 -16.85 -28.88 -20.79
N LEU A 30 -15.96 -28.31 -21.60
CA LEU A 30 -14.86 -27.49 -21.12
C LEU A 30 -15.49 -26.33 -20.33
N ARG A 31 -15.55 -26.43 -19.00
CA ARG A 31 -15.98 -25.32 -18.16
C ARG A 31 -14.84 -24.32 -18.12
N VAL A 32 -14.89 -23.35 -19.03
CA VAL A 32 -14.17 -22.10 -18.79
C VAL A 32 -14.77 -21.53 -17.51
N THR A 33 -14.03 -21.57 -16.41
CA THR A 33 -14.44 -20.86 -15.20
C THR A 33 -14.54 -19.39 -15.59
N GLU A 34 -15.74 -18.83 -15.62
CA GLU A 34 -15.91 -17.41 -15.96
C GLU A 34 -15.07 -16.58 -14.99
N ILE A 35 -14.17 -15.77 -15.54
CA ILE A 35 -13.38 -14.80 -14.77
C ILE A 35 -14.33 -13.66 -14.43
N SER A 36 -14.70 -13.55 -13.16
CA SER A 36 -15.58 -12.51 -12.64
C SER A 36 -15.03 -11.95 -11.33
N GLN A 37 -15.58 -10.83 -10.86
CA GLN A 37 -15.25 -10.29 -9.54
C GLN A 37 -15.63 -11.23 -8.39
N THR A 38 -16.56 -12.17 -8.62
CA THR A 38 -17.00 -13.13 -7.59
C THR A 38 -16.16 -14.40 -7.57
N THR A 39 -15.62 -14.82 -8.72
CA THR A 39 -14.78 -16.02 -8.82
C THR A 39 -13.30 -15.70 -8.59
N HIS A 40 -12.84 -14.52 -9.02
CA HIS A 40 -11.46 -14.05 -8.92
C HIS A 40 -11.46 -12.56 -8.57
N PRO A 41 -11.85 -12.20 -7.33
CA PRO A 41 -11.85 -10.81 -6.88
C PRO A 41 -10.45 -10.22 -6.95
N PHE A 42 -10.37 -8.94 -7.25
CA PHE A 42 -9.14 -8.19 -7.03
C PHE A 42 -8.96 -7.93 -5.54
N GLU A 43 -7.75 -8.15 -5.07
CA GLU A 43 -7.26 -7.66 -3.80
C GLU A 43 -6.41 -6.41 -4.03
N THR A 44 -6.30 -5.56 -3.01
CA THR A 44 -5.52 -4.32 -3.07
C THR A 44 -4.37 -4.38 -2.08
N LEU A 45 -3.17 -4.11 -2.58
CA LEU A 45 -1.98 -3.79 -1.78
C LEU A 45 -1.67 -2.30 -1.92
N TYR A 46 -1.04 -1.74 -0.89
CA TYR A 46 -0.58 -0.36 -0.86
C TYR A 46 0.95 -0.33 -0.79
N CYS A 47 1.57 0.04 -1.90
CA CYS A 47 3.01 0.27 -2.01
C CYS A 47 3.28 1.72 -1.61
N ALA A 48 3.34 1.99 -0.30
CA ALA A 48 3.14 3.32 0.27
C ALA A 48 1.78 3.89 -0.19
N ARG A 49 1.74 5.03 -0.89
CA ARG A 49 0.48 5.61 -1.39
C ARG A 49 -0.02 5.01 -2.69
N GLN A 50 0.78 4.18 -3.38
CA GLN A 50 0.38 3.61 -4.67
C GLN A 50 -0.52 2.40 -4.42
N PRO A 51 -1.82 2.45 -4.80
CA PRO A 51 -2.65 1.26 -4.81
C PRO A 51 -2.21 0.35 -5.96
N VAL A 52 -2.11 -0.93 -5.66
CA VAL A 52 -1.83 -2.00 -6.62
C VAL A 52 -2.88 -3.06 -6.45
N GLN A 53 -3.61 -3.35 -7.52
CA GLN A 53 -4.60 -4.41 -7.50
C GLN A 53 -4.00 -5.68 -8.09
N TYR A 54 -4.34 -6.82 -7.51
CA TYR A 54 -3.89 -8.10 -8.03
C TYR A 54 -4.95 -9.18 -7.86
N ARG A 55 -4.88 -10.22 -8.70
CA ARG A 55 -5.66 -11.45 -8.53
C ARG A 55 -4.91 -12.63 -9.14
N PHE A 56 -5.17 -13.82 -8.61
CA PHE A 56 -4.69 -15.06 -9.21
C PHE A 56 -5.74 -15.61 -10.18
N LEU A 57 -5.29 -16.09 -11.35
CA LEU A 57 -6.11 -16.73 -12.37
C LEU A 57 -5.52 -18.12 -12.66
N GLY A 58 -5.81 -19.09 -11.78
CA GLY A 58 -5.05 -20.35 -11.75
C GLY A 58 -3.62 -20.07 -11.28
N ASP A 59 -2.63 -20.44 -12.09
CA ASP A 59 -1.21 -20.26 -11.75
C ASP A 59 -0.63 -18.93 -12.23
N VAL A 60 -1.39 -18.09 -12.93
CA VAL A 60 -0.92 -16.76 -13.34
C VAL A 60 -1.46 -15.68 -12.42
N LEU A 61 -0.71 -14.58 -12.30
CA LEU A 61 -1.10 -13.41 -11.54
C LEU A 61 -1.44 -12.28 -12.51
N GLU A 62 -2.61 -11.68 -12.35
CA GLU A 62 -2.92 -10.40 -13.00
C GLU A 62 -2.60 -9.27 -12.03
N LEU A 63 -1.76 -8.32 -12.47
CA LEU A 63 -1.34 -7.15 -11.71
C LEU A 63 -1.84 -5.89 -12.41
N VAL A 64 -2.48 -4.99 -11.66
CA VAL A 64 -3.03 -3.74 -12.18
C VAL A 64 -2.49 -2.56 -11.40
N ILE A 65 -1.86 -1.62 -12.11
CA ILE A 65 -1.31 -0.37 -11.58
C ILE A 65 -1.74 0.77 -12.51
N ASN A 66 -2.38 1.81 -11.97
CA ASN A 66 -2.87 2.98 -12.73
C ASN A 66 -3.77 2.66 -13.94
N ASP A 67 -4.61 1.64 -13.83
CA ASP A 67 -5.47 1.08 -14.88
C ASP A 67 -4.72 0.30 -15.99
N GLU A 68 -3.41 0.11 -15.87
CA GLU A 68 -2.65 -0.78 -16.74
C GLU A 68 -2.57 -2.18 -16.11
N SER A 69 -3.00 -3.19 -16.86
CA SER A 69 -2.99 -4.59 -16.43
C SER A 69 -1.88 -5.36 -17.13
N ARG A 70 -1.19 -6.23 -16.37
CA ARG A 70 -0.18 -7.17 -16.89
C ARG A 70 -0.42 -8.55 -16.30
N ILE A 71 -0.28 -9.57 -17.15
CA ILE A 71 -0.31 -10.98 -16.73
C ILE A 71 1.13 -11.43 -16.46
N LEU A 72 1.37 -11.95 -15.26
CA LEU A 72 2.66 -12.45 -14.81
C LEU A 72 2.59 -13.97 -14.65
N MET A 73 3.65 -14.66 -15.05
CA MET A 73 3.80 -16.11 -14.96
C MET A 73 4.71 -16.50 -13.79
N PRO A 74 4.50 -17.66 -13.15
CA PRO A 74 5.37 -18.13 -12.08
C PRO A 74 6.83 -18.20 -12.52
N ALA A 75 7.71 -17.72 -11.65
CA ALA A 75 9.15 -17.81 -11.82
C ALA A 75 9.79 -18.50 -10.62
N ILE A 76 10.94 -19.15 -10.83
CA ILE A 76 11.68 -19.84 -9.77
C ILE A 76 12.13 -18.79 -8.73
N ALA A 77 11.92 -19.13 -7.46
CA ALA A 77 12.39 -18.36 -6.31
C ALA A 77 12.86 -19.29 -5.18
N ALA A 78 13.82 -18.82 -4.37
CA ALA A 78 14.32 -19.56 -3.22
C ALA A 78 13.34 -19.54 -2.03
N SER A 79 12.50 -18.51 -1.93
CA SER A 79 11.47 -18.34 -0.90
C SER A 79 10.39 -17.38 -1.41
N GLY A 80 9.14 -17.61 -1.00
CA GLY A 80 8.00 -16.80 -1.45
C GLY A 80 7.48 -17.20 -2.84
N ALA A 81 6.45 -16.48 -3.29
CA ALA A 81 5.82 -16.68 -4.59
C ALA A 81 6.24 -15.56 -5.54
N ARG A 82 6.94 -15.91 -6.62
CA ARG A 82 7.51 -14.96 -7.58
C ARG A 82 6.86 -15.12 -8.93
N TYR A 83 6.49 -14.01 -9.55
CA TYR A 83 5.86 -13.95 -10.86
C TYR A 83 6.52 -12.85 -11.70
N VAL A 84 6.70 -13.09 -12.99
CA VAL A 84 7.38 -12.16 -13.92
C VAL A 84 6.52 -12.03 -15.18
N ALA A 85 6.41 -10.81 -15.72
CA ALA A 85 5.67 -10.62 -16.97
C ALA A 85 6.48 -11.18 -18.16
N PRO A 86 5.86 -11.99 -19.05
CA PRO A 86 6.57 -12.66 -20.12
C PRO A 86 7.10 -11.68 -21.18
N ASP A 87 6.35 -10.60 -21.44
CA ASP A 87 6.69 -9.59 -22.45
C ASP A 87 7.47 -8.39 -21.86
N ASP A 88 7.56 -8.31 -20.53
CA ASP A 88 8.35 -7.31 -19.82
C ASP A 88 9.00 -7.94 -18.57
N PRO A 89 10.19 -8.54 -18.70
CA PRO A 89 10.85 -9.20 -17.57
C PRO A 89 11.30 -8.23 -16.48
N THR A 90 11.22 -6.92 -16.72
CA THR A 90 11.47 -5.88 -15.72
C THR A 90 10.26 -5.61 -14.82
N THR A 91 9.14 -6.28 -15.09
CA THR A 91 7.96 -6.30 -14.23
C THR A 91 7.87 -7.61 -13.47
N GLU A 92 7.92 -7.49 -12.15
CA GLU A 92 7.98 -8.61 -11.22
C GLU A 92 7.07 -8.37 -10.01
N PHE A 93 6.38 -9.42 -9.59
CA PHE A 93 5.71 -9.51 -8.30
C PHE A 93 6.40 -10.59 -7.48
N TRP A 94 6.87 -10.27 -6.28
CA TRP A 94 7.45 -11.24 -5.36
C TRP A 94 6.85 -11.13 -3.96
N GLY A 95 5.93 -12.04 -3.66
CA GLY A 95 5.19 -12.10 -2.39
C GLY A 95 5.85 -13.00 -1.34
N LYS A 96 5.86 -12.55 -0.08
CA LYS A 96 6.27 -13.34 1.09
C LYS A 96 5.35 -13.01 2.28
N GLY A 97 4.48 -13.96 2.63
CA GLY A 97 3.42 -13.71 3.62
C GLY A 97 2.41 -12.70 3.06
N VAL A 98 2.12 -11.64 3.82
CA VAL A 98 1.23 -10.54 3.41
C VAL A 98 1.97 -9.39 2.70
N LEU A 99 3.29 -9.47 2.59
CA LEU A 99 4.11 -8.44 1.96
C LEU A 99 4.46 -8.82 0.52
N ALA A 100 4.59 -7.83 -0.35
CA ALA A 100 5.09 -8.01 -1.71
C ALA A 100 6.13 -6.94 -2.07
N ASN A 101 7.20 -7.39 -2.73
CA ASN A 101 8.08 -6.50 -3.47
C ASN A 101 7.61 -6.51 -4.93
N ILE A 102 7.33 -5.33 -5.46
CA ILE A 102 6.82 -5.17 -6.82
C ILE A 102 7.77 -4.25 -7.58
N THR A 103 8.20 -4.71 -8.75
CA THR A 103 8.90 -3.88 -9.75
C THR A 103 7.97 -3.73 -10.95
N TRP A 104 7.78 -2.51 -11.42
CA TRP A 104 6.94 -2.21 -12.58
C TRP A 104 7.78 -1.47 -13.63
N SER A 105 8.07 -2.11 -14.76
CA SER A 105 8.92 -1.53 -15.82
C SER A 105 10.27 -0.99 -15.30
N ASP A 106 11.06 -1.82 -14.60
CA ASP A 106 12.32 -1.48 -13.91
C ASP A 106 12.19 -0.50 -12.73
N GLN A 107 10.98 -0.03 -12.42
CA GLN A 107 10.74 0.82 -11.27
C GLN A 107 10.33 0.00 -10.05
N ALA A 108 11.24 -0.14 -9.09
CA ALA A 108 10.94 -0.77 -7.81
C ALA A 108 9.99 0.13 -7.00
N LEU A 109 8.83 -0.43 -6.60
CA LEU A 109 7.90 0.24 -5.71
C LEU A 109 8.32 0.04 -4.24
N PRO A 110 7.87 0.92 -3.32
CA PRO A 110 7.97 0.64 -1.89
C PRO A 110 7.30 -0.69 -1.55
N VAL A 111 7.72 -1.34 -0.46
CA VAL A 111 7.13 -2.60 -0.01
C VAL A 111 5.60 -2.46 0.06
N CYS A 112 4.91 -3.37 -0.60
CA CYS A 112 3.46 -3.38 -0.72
C CYS A 112 2.87 -4.27 0.37
N ALA A 113 1.79 -3.81 0.99
CA ALA A 113 1.08 -4.56 2.02
C ALA A 113 -0.41 -4.17 2.03
N PRO A 114 -1.31 -5.00 2.59
CA PRO A 114 -2.66 -4.58 2.92
C PRO A 114 -2.66 -3.33 3.81
N ALA A 115 -3.74 -2.57 3.75
CA ALA A 115 -3.99 -1.42 4.63
C ALA A 115 -3.82 -1.81 6.12
N GLY A 116 -3.24 -0.91 6.91
CA GLY A 116 -2.99 -1.13 8.34
C GLY A 116 -1.92 -2.16 8.73
N THR A 117 -1.21 -2.78 7.77
CA THR A 117 -0.18 -3.80 8.08
C THR A 117 1.02 -3.21 8.83
N LEU A 118 1.48 -3.86 9.90
CA LEU A 118 2.80 -3.58 10.51
C LEU A 118 3.88 -4.18 9.62
N ILE A 119 4.58 -3.33 8.87
CA ILE A 119 5.68 -3.74 7.99
C ILE A 119 6.99 -3.74 8.79
N PRO A 120 7.65 -4.89 9.01
CA PRO A 120 8.94 -4.92 9.70
C PRO A 120 10.09 -4.38 8.83
N PRO A 121 11.10 -3.71 9.43
CA PRO A 121 11.16 -3.31 10.83
C PRO A 121 10.14 -2.21 11.13
N TYR A 122 9.31 -2.45 12.14
CA TYR A 122 8.24 -1.56 12.56
C TYR A 122 8.65 -0.77 13.80
N LYS A 123 8.18 0.48 13.90
CA LYS A 123 8.40 1.34 15.05
C LYS A 123 7.12 2.08 15.42
N ALA A 124 6.90 2.25 16.72
CA ALA A 124 5.90 3.15 17.27
C ALA A 124 6.43 3.82 18.54
N SER A 125 6.02 5.05 18.81
CA SER A 125 6.43 5.80 19.98
C SER A 125 5.37 6.79 20.44
N GLY A 126 5.41 7.14 21.73
CA GLY A 126 4.59 8.21 22.30
C GLY A 126 5.39 9.02 23.33
N ASN A 127 4.90 10.22 23.65
CA ASN A 127 5.66 11.23 24.40
C ASN A 127 5.18 11.45 25.84
N GLU A 128 3.97 11.00 26.19
CA GLU A 128 3.37 11.24 27.51
C GLU A 128 2.77 9.95 28.13
N PRO A 129 3.55 9.20 28.93
CA PRO A 129 5.00 9.29 29.10
C PRO A 129 5.75 8.77 27.86
N PHE A 130 7.07 9.01 27.81
CA PHE A 130 7.90 8.50 26.72
C PHE A 130 7.94 6.97 26.67
N TRP A 131 7.62 6.42 25.51
CA TRP A 131 7.75 4.99 25.20
C TRP A 131 8.12 4.79 23.73
N ASN A 132 8.80 3.69 23.43
CA ASN A 132 9.11 3.27 22.07
C ASN A 132 8.96 1.74 21.97
N VAL A 133 8.28 1.26 20.95
CA VAL A 133 8.21 -0.15 20.57
C VAL A 133 8.86 -0.33 19.20
N THR A 134 9.77 -1.30 19.09
CA THR A 134 10.26 -1.81 17.79
C THR A 134 9.80 -3.24 17.60
N PHE A 135 9.51 -3.63 16.36
CA PHE A 135 9.16 -5.01 15.99
C PHE A 135 9.88 -5.41 14.70
N ASP A 136 10.63 -6.51 14.73
CA ASP A 136 11.45 -6.97 13.59
C ASP A 136 10.80 -8.07 12.73
N GLY A 137 9.58 -8.49 13.10
CA GLY A 137 8.86 -9.61 12.50
C GLY A 137 8.75 -10.82 13.41
N TRP A 138 9.57 -10.89 14.47
CA TRP A 138 9.62 -12.00 15.43
C TRP A 138 9.63 -11.52 16.88
N GLU A 139 10.40 -10.48 17.20
CA GLU A 139 10.51 -9.93 18.55
C GLU A 139 10.03 -8.48 18.60
N ALA A 140 9.32 -8.14 19.68
CA ALA A 140 9.00 -6.76 20.02
C ALA A 140 9.87 -6.30 21.20
N THR A 141 10.40 -5.08 21.12
CA THR A 141 11.17 -4.46 22.20
C THR A 141 10.50 -3.17 22.67
N LEU A 142 10.09 -3.12 23.93
CA LEU A 142 9.62 -1.91 24.61
C LEU A 142 10.78 -1.22 25.34
N THR A 143 11.02 0.04 24.96
CA THR A 143 12.01 0.92 25.60
C THR A 143 11.30 2.09 26.27
N ARG A 144 11.67 2.39 27.52
CA ARG A 144 11.16 3.53 28.30
C ARG A 144 12.30 4.17 29.10
N PRO A 145 12.31 5.50 29.28
CA PRO A 145 13.34 6.16 30.09
C PRO A 145 13.42 5.59 31.51
N GLY A 146 14.64 5.30 31.97
CA GLY A 146 14.90 4.78 33.31
C GLY A 146 14.43 3.34 33.57
N LYS A 147 14.05 2.59 32.54
CA LYS A 147 13.69 1.17 32.63
C LYS A 147 14.59 0.33 31.71
N ALA A 148 14.88 -0.91 32.10
CA ALA A 148 15.53 -1.86 31.20
C ALA A 148 14.61 -2.14 29.99
N PRO A 149 15.15 -2.25 28.76
CA PRO A 149 14.38 -2.68 27.61
C PRO A 149 13.75 -4.05 27.86
N LEU A 150 12.50 -4.21 27.43
CA LEU A 150 11.77 -5.47 27.49
C LEU A 150 11.63 -6.03 26.07
N THR A 151 12.38 -7.10 25.78
CA THR A 151 12.30 -7.82 24.50
C THR A 151 11.56 -9.13 24.70
N GLN A 152 10.60 -9.42 23.82
CA GLN A 152 9.75 -10.61 23.89
C GLN A 152 9.39 -11.08 22.47
N ASP A 153 9.23 -12.39 22.33
CA ASP A 153 8.59 -12.99 21.14
C ASP A 153 7.22 -12.35 20.94
N ALA A 154 6.95 -11.98 19.68
CA ALA A 154 5.79 -11.22 19.29
C ALA A 154 5.10 -11.85 18.08
N GLN A 155 3.78 -11.70 18.04
CA GLN A 155 2.94 -12.18 16.96
C GLN A 155 1.80 -11.21 16.71
N ILE A 156 1.32 -11.18 15.47
CA ILE A 156 0.08 -10.48 15.13
C ILE A 156 -1.09 -11.33 15.66
N SER A 157 -1.84 -10.80 16.61
CA SER A 157 -2.97 -11.49 17.25
C SER A 157 -4.32 -11.17 16.62
N ASP A 158 -4.45 -9.99 16.01
CA ASP A 158 -5.67 -9.52 15.33
C ASP A 158 -5.30 -8.74 14.07
N THR A 159 -6.10 -8.90 13.02
CA THR A 159 -5.98 -8.14 11.77
C THR A 159 -7.35 -7.66 11.35
N ARG A 160 -7.46 -6.34 11.20
CA ARG A 160 -8.64 -5.62 10.76
C ARG A 160 -8.36 -4.98 9.42
N LYS A 161 -9.40 -4.43 8.80
CA LYS A 161 -9.30 -3.81 7.48
C LYS A 161 -8.24 -2.70 7.41
N GLU A 162 -8.11 -1.91 8.47
CA GLU A 162 -7.27 -0.71 8.53
C GLU A 162 -6.34 -0.74 9.75
N GLY A 163 -6.05 -1.92 10.31
CA GLY A 163 -5.22 -2.00 11.52
C GLY A 163 -4.89 -3.41 11.94
N GLN A 164 -3.96 -3.51 12.88
CA GLN A 164 -3.47 -4.78 13.42
C GLN A 164 -3.15 -4.64 14.90
N THR A 165 -3.24 -5.77 15.61
CA THR A 165 -2.78 -5.87 17.00
C THR A 165 -1.60 -6.82 17.07
N LEU A 166 -0.49 -6.32 17.60
CA LEU A 166 0.70 -7.08 17.96
C LEU A 166 0.63 -7.41 19.45
N GLU A 167 0.84 -8.68 19.79
CA GLU A 167 1.02 -9.13 21.17
C GLU A 167 2.41 -9.73 21.33
N ALA A 168 3.10 -9.33 22.39
CA ALA A 168 4.39 -9.90 22.76
C ALA A 168 4.39 -10.42 24.19
N GLY A 169 5.04 -11.57 24.38
CA GLY A 169 5.13 -12.27 25.66
C GLY A 169 3.78 -12.71 26.25
N SER A 170 3.73 -12.87 27.57
CA SER A 170 2.55 -13.38 28.27
C SER A 170 2.49 -12.93 29.73
N GLY A 171 1.32 -13.13 30.35
CA GLY A 171 1.09 -12.84 31.77
C GLY A 171 1.25 -11.35 32.10
N ALA A 172 1.86 -11.04 33.25
CA ALA A 172 2.00 -9.67 33.74
C ALA A 172 2.92 -8.77 32.89
N ASN A 173 3.75 -9.36 32.03
CA ASN A 173 4.65 -8.62 31.14
C ASN A 173 4.17 -8.65 29.69
N MET A 174 2.93 -9.08 29.44
CA MET A 174 2.36 -9.05 28.10
C MET A 174 2.29 -7.61 27.59
N LEU A 175 2.85 -7.41 26.41
CA LEU A 175 2.78 -6.17 25.65
C LEU A 175 1.69 -6.33 24.59
N ARG A 176 0.78 -5.35 24.47
CA ARG A 176 -0.16 -5.29 23.35
C ARG A 176 -0.04 -3.93 22.68
N LEU A 177 0.29 -3.92 21.39
CA LEU A 177 0.34 -2.73 20.56
C LEU A 177 -0.76 -2.84 19.50
N THR A 178 -1.76 -1.98 19.59
CA THR A 178 -2.81 -1.86 18.58
C THR A 178 -2.49 -0.67 17.71
N VAL A 179 -2.55 -0.84 16.38
CA VAL A 179 -2.30 0.25 15.43
C VAL A 179 -3.44 0.34 14.44
N GLU A 180 -3.78 1.57 14.07
CA GLU A 180 -4.83 1.87 13.11
C GLU A 180 -4.28 2.87 12.08
N GLU A 181 -4.66 2.68 10.82
CA GLU A 181 -4.30 3.56 9.71
C GLU A 181 -5.03 4.89 9.85
N ALA A 182 -4.30 5.85 10.42
CA ALA A 182 -4.75 7.20 10.66
C ALA A 182 -3.53 8.09 10.80
N LEU A 183 -3.54 9.25 10.12
CA LEU A 183 -2.48 10.23 10.22
C LEU A 183 -2.27 10.61 11.70
N CYS A 184 -1.04 10.45 12.17
CA CYS A 184 -0.63 10.76 13.54
C CYS A 184 0.52 11.76 13.50
N VAL A 185 0.40 12.89 14.20
CA VAL A 185 1.47 13.88 14.29
C VAL A 185 2.16 13.72 15.64
N ASP A 186 3.46 13.46 15.61
CA ASP A 186 4.25 13.38 16.83
C ASP A 186 4.32 14.75 17.51
N THR A 187 3.90 14.81 18.77
CA THR A 187 3.72 16.07 19.51
C THR A 187 5.03 16.79 19.85
N MET A 188 6.17 16.10 19.79
CA MET A 188 7.48 16.68 20.11
C MET A 188 8.21 17.20 18.87
N SER A 189 8.14 16.46 17.78
CA SER A 189 8.85 16.73 16.52
C SER A 189 7.99 17.41 15.46
N GLY A 190 6.66 17.27 15.53
CA GLY A 190 5.74 17.68 14.47
C GLY A 190 5.75 16.76 13.25
N VAL A 191 6.49 15.64 13.28
CA VAL A 191 6.61 14.71 12.15
C VAL A 191 5.34 13.87 12.04
N PRO A 192 4.74 13.76 10.84
CA PRO A 192 3.59 12.91 10.60
C PRO A 192 4.00 11.46 10.37
N TYR A 193 3.18 10.55 10.88
CA TYR A 193 3.28 9.09 10.76
C TYR A 193 1.98 8.51 10.20
N PRO A 194 2.04 7.38 9.49
CA PRO A 194 0.87 6.80 8.82
C PRO A 194 -0.14 6.14 9.78
N GLN A 195 0.26 5.85 11.02
CA GLN A 195 -0.60 5.09 11.94
C GLN A 195 -0.64 5.74 13.32
N GLN A 196 -1.83 5.69 13.92
CA GLN A 196 -2.01 5.89 15.34
C GLN A 196 -1.73 4.57 16.06
N ALA A 197 -1.09 4.66 17.22
CA ALA A 197 -0.66 3.51 17.99
C ALA A 197 -1.13 3.63 19.44
N GLU A 198 -1.74 2.56 19.94
CA GLU A 198 -2.10 2.39 21.34
C GLU A 198 -1.27 1.26 21.93
N LEU A 199 -0.45 1.59 22.92
CA LEU A 199 0.34 0.64 23.69
C LEU A 199 -0.34 0.33 25.02
N GLN A 200 -0.70 -0.93 25.23
CA GLN A 200 -1.13 -1.48 26.51
C GLN A 200 0.01 -2.30 27.12
N TYR A 201 0.44 -1.94 28.32
CA TYR A 201 1.46 -2.68 29.07
C TYR A 201 1.19 -2.57 30.57
N GLN A 202 1.06 -3.73 31.22
CA GLN A 202 0.60 -3.84 32.62
C GLN A 202 -0.76 -3.16 32.79
N SER A 203 -0.90 -2.23 33.72
CA SER A 203 -2.14 -1.49 33.97
C SER A 203 -2.23 -0.16 33.20
N ASN A 204 -1.33 0.08 32.24
CA ASN A 204 -1.25 1.36 31.54
C ASN A 204 -1.61 1.22 30.07
N THR A 205 -2.22 2.27 29.55
CA THR A 205 -2.50 2.47 28.13
C THR A 205 -1.91 3.83 27.72
N TRP A 206 -1.14 3.85 26.65
CA TRP A 206 -0.51 5.06 26.13
C TRP A 206 -0.74 5.20 24.64
N GLN A 207 -0.98 6.42 24.19
CA GLN A 207 -1.14 6.75 22.79
C GLN A 207 0.20 7.18 22.17
N GLY A 208 0.30 7.06 20.85
CA GLY A 208 1.49 7.41 20.09
C GLY A 208 1.27 7.26 18.59
N CYS A 209 2.36 7.39 17.85
CA CYS A 209 2.40 7.30 16.40
C CYS A 209 3.28 6.12 15.98
N GLY A 210 3.01 5.53 14.80
CA GLY A 210 3.79 4.40 14.31
C GLY A 210 3.84 4.26 12.79
N GLY A 211 4.71 3.35 12.35
CA GLY A 211 5.01 3.09 10.94
C GLY A 211 6.16 3.93 10.40
N ASP A 212 6.51 3.69 9.14
CA ASP A 212 7.54 4.47 8.44
C ASP A 212 6.94 5.76 7.86
N PRO A 213 7.37 6.95 8.30
CA PRO A 213 6.82 8.21 7.81
C PRO A 213 7.10 8.45 6.32
N ASN A 214 8.10 7.78 5.71
CA ASN A 214 8.33 7.86 4.27
C ASN A 214 7.16 7.33 3.46
N ARG A 215 6.36 6.41 4.02
CA ARG A 215 5.18 5.86 3.34
C ARG A 215 4.09 6.90 3.10
N LEU A 216 4.09 8.01 3.85
CA LEU A 216 3.20 9.15 3.60
C LEU A 216 3.62 9.98 2.38
N LEU A 217 4.85 9.83 1.89
CA LEU A 217 5.41 10.61 0.79
C LEU A 217 5.59 9.76 -0.48
N GLN A 218 6.00 8.51 -0.35
CA GLN A 218 6.31 7.62 -1.46
C GLN A 218 5.05 7.05 -2.12
N GLY A 219 5.19 6.56 -3.35
CA GLY A 219 4.08 5.97 -4.11
C GLY A 219 3.04 7.01 -4.57
N ALA A 220 3.44 8.28 -4.64
CA ALA A 220 2.61 9.37 -5.13
C ALA A 220 3.43 10.36 -5.95
N THR A 221 2.80 10.90 -7.00
CA THR A 221 3.26 12.11 -7.67
C THR A 221 2.69 13.32 -6.95
N TRP A 222 3.54 14.18 -6.41
CA TRP A 222 3.13 15.40 -5.72
C TRP A 222 3.17 16.58 -6.68
N ARG A 223 2.01 17.07 -7.14
CA ARG A 223 1.95 18.25 -8.01
C ARG A 223 2.03 19.52 -7.18
N VAL A 224 3.04 20.34 -7.42
CA VAL A 224 3.21 21.62 -6.72
C VAL A 224 2.13 22.60 -7.20
N ALA A 225 1.46 23.24 -6.25
CA ALA A 225 0.39 24.20 -6.51
C ALA A 225 0.76 25.62 -6.06
N GLN A 226 1.53 25.74 -4.97
CA GLN A 226 1.92 27.04 -4.42
C GLN A 226 3.36 27.03 -3.90
N LEU A 227 3.99 28.19 -4.00
CA LEU A 227 5.29 28.50 -3.40
C LEU A 227 5.11 29.77 -2.56
N ASN A 228 5.37 29.69 -1.25
CA ASN A 228 5.18 30.78 -0.28
C ASN A 228 3.79 31.43 -0.37
N GLY A 229 2.73 30.63 -0.48
CA GLY A 229 1.35 31.10 -0.59
C GLY A 229 0.97 31.71 -1.94
N HIS A 230 1.89 31.79 -2.91
CA HIS A 230 1.60 32.25 -4.26
C HIS A 230 1.33 31.07 -5.19
N GLU A 231 0.23 31.13 -5.93
CA GLU A 231 -0.05 30.16 -6.99
C GLU A 231 1.02 30.20 -8.08
N ILE A 232 1.46 29.01 -8.49
CA ILE A 232 2.38 28.86 -9.62
C ILE A 232 1.63 28.60 -10.92
N ASN A 233 2.32 28.67 -12.05
CA ASN A 233 1.70 28.38 -13.32
C ASN A 233 1.29 26.89 -13.42
N ALA A 234 0.01 26.60 -13.23
CA ALA A 234 -0.53 25.23 -13.27
C ALA A 234 -0.28 24.51 -14.61
N GLN A 235 -0.06 25.24 -15.72
CA GLN A 235 0.25 24.63 -17.01
C GLN A 235 1.64 23.97 -17.05
N THR A 236 2.56 24.41 -16.20
CA THR A 236 3.93 23.88 -16.18
C THR A 236 4.04 22.59 -15.37
N ARG A 237 2.98 22.24 -14.63
CA ARG A 237 2.83 21.00 -13.86
C ARG A 237 4.11 20.58 -13.10
N PRO A 238 4.69 21.44 -12.24
CA PRO A 238 5.85 21.03 -11.46
C PRO A 238 5.44 19.91 -10.49
N GLU A 239 6.34 18.96 -10.30
CA GLU A 239 6.04 17.74 -9.53
C GLU A 239 7.26 17.25 -8.76
N ILE A 240 6.99 16.57 -7.65
CA ILE A 240 7.96 15.95 -6.77
C ILE A 240 7.61 14.47 -6.63
N HIS A 241 8.62 13.62 -6.74
CA HIS A 241 8.55 12.18 -6.54
C HIS A 241 9.52 11.79 -5.42
N PHE A 242 8.98 11.17 -4.37
CA PHE A 242 9.76 10.54 -3.31
C PHE A 242 9.91 9.06 -3.62
N MET A 243 11.14 8.62 -3.85
CA MET A 243 11.45 7.26 -4.27
C MET A 243 12.03 6.44 -3.11
N PRO A 244 12.02 5.10 -3.21
CA PRO A 244 12.80 4.24 -2.32
C PRO A 244 14.28 4.64 -2.26
N ASN A 245 14.97 4.22 -1.20
CA ASN A 245 16.38 4.53 -0.94
C ASN A 245 16.67 6.03 -0.81
N ASN A 246 15.73 6.80 -0.23
CA ASN A 246 15.93 8.22 0.13
C ASN A 246 16.23 9.13 -1.07
N ARG A 247 15.74 8.79 -2.27
CA ARG A 247 15.94 9.60 -3.47
C ARG A 247 14.73 10.49 -3.74
N ILE A 248 14.99 11.71 -4.17
CA ILE A 248 13.96 12.65 -4.62
C ILE A 248 14.25 13.05 -6.07
N ALA A 249 13.21 13.15 -6.88
CA ALA A 249 13.31 13.65 -8.25
C ALA A 249 12.03 14.36 -8.66
N GLY A 250 12.06 15.04 -9.80
CA GLY A 250 10.86 15.65 -10.33
C GLY A 250 11.12 16.63 -11.45
N SER A 251 10.12 17.46 -11.70
CA SER A 251 10.15 18.50 -12.72
C SER A 251 9.78 19.84 -12.08
N THR A 252 10.51 20.88 -12.43
CA THR A 252 10.14 22.27 -12.10
C THR A 252 9.16 22.86 -13.12
N GLY A 253 8.82 22.07 -14.16
CA GLY A 253 8.09 22.50 -15.34
C GLY A 253 8.98 23.03 -16.48
N CYS A 254 10.23 23.38 -16.17
CA CYS A 254 11.26 23.67 -17.18
C CYS A 254 12.31 22.56 -17.18
N ASN A 255 13.03 22.39 -16.08
CA ASN A 255 14.06 21.36 -15.91
C ASN A 255 13.59 20.19 -15.06
N ARG A 256 14.28 19.06 -15.23
CA ARG A 256 14.21 17.95 -14.28
C ARG A 256 15.20 18.19 -13.16
N PHE A 257 14.83 17.78 -11.95
CA PHE A 257 15.72 17.81 -10.79
C PHE A 257 15.84 16.44 -10.14
N PHE A 258 16.91 16.25 -9.37
CA PHE A 258 17.18 15.05 -8.60
C PHE A 258 17.96 15.41 -7.34
N GLY A 259 17.92 14.54 -6.35
CA GLY A 259 18.69 14.66 -5.12
C GLY A 259 18.37 13.53 -4.14
N GLU A 260 18.65 13.78 -2.87
CA GLU A 260 18.35 12.89 -1.77
C GLU A 260 17.51 13.61 -0.72
N TYR A 261 16.67 12.85 -0.02
CA TYR A 261 15.88 13.37 1.09
C TYR A 261 15.99 12.46 2.31
N THR A 262 15.96 13.02 3.51
CA THR A 262 15.89 12.26 4.75
C THR A 262 14.76 12.79 5.60
N LEU A 263 13.92 11.89 6.09
CA LEU A 263 12.85 12.19 7.04
C LEU A 263 13.13 11.43 8.33
N THR A 264 13.35 12.16 9.41
CA THR A 264 13.63 11.63 10.75
C THR A 264 12.72 12.30 11.77
N GLY A 265 12.83 11.93 13.05
CA GLY A 265 12.17 12.64 14.15
C GLY A 265 12.66 14.08 14.36
N GLU A 266 13.61 14.58 13.58
CA GLU A 266 14.06 15.98 13.62
C GLU A 266 13.46 16.82 12.49
N GLY A 267 12.67 16.21 11.60
CA GLY A 267 12.10 16.85 10.42
C GLY A 267 12.64 16.26 9.12
N MET A 268 12.56 17.05 8.05
CA MET A 268 12.96 16.65 6.71
C MET A 268 14.16 17.46 6.24
N GLN A 269 15.08 16.84 5.52
CA GLN A 269 16.18 17.53 4.86
C GLN A 269 16.31 17.07 3.42
N ILE A 270 16.67 17.99 2.52
CA ILE A 270 16.96 17.70 1.11
C ILE A 270 18.42 18.05 0.84
N LYS A 271 19.14 17.12 0.20
CA LYS A 271 20.59 17.24 -0.08
C LYS A 271 20.91 16.85 -1.50
N GLY A 272 22.05 17.34 -1.99
CA GLY A 272 22.57 16.97 -3.31
C GLY A 272 21.64 17.37 -4.47
N LEU A 273 20.85 18.43 -4.31
CA LEU A 273 19.91 18.86 -5.32
C LEU A 273 20.66 19.32 -6.58
N GLY A 274 20.37 18.67 -7.71
CA GLY A 274 20.86 19.02 -9.04
C GLY A 274 19.72 19.14 -10.03
N SER A 275 19.94 19.88 -11.12
CA SER A 275 18.96 20.05 -12.19
C SER A 275 19.60 20.04 -13.58
N THR A 276 18.80 19.73 -14.60
CA THR A 276 19.18 19.96 -16.00
C THR A 276 19.22 21.47 -16.30
N ARG A 277 19.82 21.87 -17.42
CA ARG A 277 19.99 23.29 -17.80
C ARG A 277 19.38 23.61 -19.18
N MET A 278 18.11 23.29 -19.37
CA MET A 278 17.32 23.75 -20.49
C MET A 278 16.91 25.20 -20.27
N ALA A 279 16.92 25.99 -21.36
CA ALA A 279 16.46 27.36 -21.32
C ALA A 279 14.96 27.42 -21.63
N CYS A 280 14.19 27.98 -20.70
CA CYS A 280 12.77 28.31 -20.88
C CYS A 280 12.58 29.83 -20.87
N SER A 281 11.32 30.29 -20.92
CA SER A 281 11.03 31.71 -20.75
C SER A 281 11.49 32.21 -19.37
N GLU A 282 11.83 33.49 -19.29
CA GLU A 282 12.33 34.12 -18.05
C GLU A 282 11.40 33.87 -16.85
N LYS A 283 10.08 33.97 -17.06
CA LYS A 283 9.08 33.69 -16.02
C LYS A 283 9.20 32.26 -15.46
N LEU A 284 9.46 31.26 -16.31
CA LEU A 284 9.61 29.87 -15.90
C LEU A 284 10.94 29.62 -15.18
N MET A 285 12.01 30.25 -15.66
CA MET A 285 13.32 30.17 -15.00
C MET A 285 13.27 30.80 -13.60
N THR A 286 12.57 31.93 -13.43
CA THR A 286 12.37 32.54 -12.11
C THR A 286 11.56 31.63 -11.18
N GLN A 287 10.48 31.02 -11.67
CA GLN A 287 9.69 30.04 -10.90
C GLN A 287 10.55 28.83 -10.50
N GLU A 288 11.34 28.29 -11.43
CA GLU A 288 12.26 27.18 -11.18
C GLU A 288 13.28 27.51 -10.08
N ASN A 289 13.93 28.68 -10.17
CA ASN A 289 14.93 29.09 -9.18
C ASN A 289 14.31 29.24 -7.79
N THR A 290 13.12 29.84 -7.70
CA THR A 290 12.38 29.95 -6.43
C THR A 290 12.02 28.57 -5.88
N PHE A 291 11.50 27.68 -6.73
CA PHE A 291 11.13 26.33 -6.31
C PHE A 291 12.33 25.53 -5.81
N LEU A 292 13.41 25.45 -6.58
CA LEU A 292 14.62 24.71 -6.18
C LEU A 292 15.28 25.32 -4.94
N GLY A 293 15.28 26.66 -4.82
CA GLY A 293 15.77 27.36 -3.64
C GLY A 293 14.97 27.02 -2.38
N GLN A 294 13.64 26.96 -2.45
CA GLN A 294 12.82 26.52 -1.32
C GLN A 294 13.03 25.04 -1.03
N LEU A 295 13.06 24.19 -2.06
CA LEU A 295 13.21 22.75 -1.90
C LEU A 295 14.52 22.40 -1.19
N GLN A 296 15.60 23.11 -1.48
CA GLN A 296 16.89 22.94 -0.80
C GLN A 296 16.85 23.32 0.69
N ASN A 297 15.94 24.19 1.09
CA ASN A 297 15.82 24.70 2.47
C ASN A 297 14.67 24.04 3.25
N VAL A 298 14.09 22.94 2.74
CA VAL A 298 13.09 22.17 3.48
C VAL A 298 13.68 21.65 4.78
N ASN A 299 12.97 21.91 5.89
CA ASN A 299 13.35 21.50 7.24
C ASN A 299 12.25 20.69 7.95
N GLY A 300 11.02 20.67 7.41
CA GLY A 300 9.90 19.98 8.04
C GLY A 300 8.81 19.65 7.03
N ILE A 301 7.86 18.82 7.46
CA ILE A 301 6.71 18.43 6.66
C ILE A 301 5.44 18.47 7.50
N SER A 302 4.33 18.73 6.85
CA SER A 302 3.00 18.62 7.43
C SER A 302 1.97 18.30 6.36
N PHE A 303 0.76 17.97 6.78
CA PHE A 303 -0.37 17.69 5.91
C PHE A 303 -1.55 18.55 6.32
N ASP A 304 -2.14 19.26 5.37
CA ASP A 304 -3.41 19.97 5.57
C ASP A 304 -4.60 19.00 5.47
N THR A 305 -4.50 18.08 4.50
CA THR A 305 -5.36 16.92 4.36
C THR A 305 -4.50 15.72 3.96
N ALA A 306 -5.06 14.51 3.94
CA ALA A 306 -4.32 13.32 3.51
C ALA A 306 -3.69 13.44 2.12
N ASP A 307 -4.21 14.31 1.25
CA ASP A 307 -3.74 14.51 -0.14
C ASP A 307 -3.00 15.84 -0.35
N THR A 308 -2.88 16.68 0.66
CA THR A 308 -2.19 17.98 0.55
C THR A 308 -0.96 18.02 1.46
N LEU A 309 0.20 17.83 0.83
CA LEU A 309 1.51 17.92 1.45
C LEU A 309 1.97 19.37 1.53
N ILE A 310 2.54 19.72 2.67
CA ILE A 310 3.24 20.99 2.91
C ILE A 310 4.69 20.64 3.26
N LEU A 311 5.64 21.17 2.49
CA LEU A 311 7.06 21.17 2.84
C LEU A 311 7.40 22.54 3.44
N ASN A 312 7.81 22.52 4.70
CA ASN A 312 8.12 23.71 5.47
C ASN A 312 9.58 24.12 5.23
N THR A 313 9.80 25.43 5.08
CA THR A 313 11.11 26.07 4.93
C THR A 313 11.19 27.26 5.89
N PRO A 314 12.39 27.78 6.23
CA PRO A 314 12.50 28.99 7.03
C PRO A 314 11.81 30.22 6.42
N GLU A 315 11.76 30.30 5.08
CA GLU A 315 11.23 31.45 4.33
C GLU A 315 9.78 31.28 3.87
N GLY A 316 9.12 30.16 4.20
CA GLY A 316 7.74 29.86 3.82
C GLY A 316 7.49 28.37 3.57
N GLU A 317 6.69 28.04 2.56
CA GLU A 317 6.25 26.66 2.33
C GLU A 317 6.05 26.33 0.84
N ILE A 318 6.22 25.04 0.52
CA ILE A 318 5.82 24.46 -0.76
C ILE A 318 4.56 23.63 -0.51
N ARG A 319 3.46 23.97 -1.17
CA ARG A 319 2.21 23.20 -1.10
C ARG A 319 2.05 22.35 -2.36
N ALA A 320 1.86 21.05 -2.17
CA ALA A 320 1.68 20.09 -3.25
C ALA A 320 0.50 19.14 -2.98
N THR A 321 -0.13 18.67 -4.05
CA THR A 321 -1.28 17.76 -3.99
C THR A 321 -0.96 16.43 -4.65
N ALA A 322 -1.27 15.33 -3.96
CA ALA A 322 -1.12 13.98 -4.49
C ALA A 322 -1.95 13.79 -5.77
N GLN A 323 -1.40 13.08 -6.74
CA GLN A 323 -2.11 12.70 -7.96
C GLN A 323 -2.59 11.25 -7.88
N VAL A 324 -3.81 11.00 -8.37
CA VAL A 324 -4.51 9.71 -8.31
C VAL A 324 -3.84 8.62 -9.18
N LYS A 325 -2.93 9.00 -10.08
CA LYS A 325 -2.10 8.10 -10.88
C LYS A 325 -0.64 8.46 -10.67
N ALA A 326 0.11 7.64 -9.94
CA ALA A 326 1.55 7.81 -9.77
C ALA A 326 2.27 6.70 -10.54
N LEU A 327 3.22 7.07 -11.39
CA LEU A 327 3.93 6.15 -12.30
C LEU A 327 4.74 5.11 -11.54
#